data_AF-A0A2A4I5R0-F1
#
_entry.id   AF-A0A2A4I5R0-F1
#
_cell.length_a   1.000
_cell.length_b   1.000
_cell.length_c   1.000
_cell.angle_alpha   90.00
_cell.angle_beta   90.00
_cell.angle_gamma   90.00
#
_symmetry.space_group_name_H-M   'P 1'
#
loop_
_entity.id
_entity.type
_entity.pdbx_description
1 polymer ?
#
loop_
_entity_poly.entity_id
_entity_poly.type
_entity_poly.pdbx_seq_one_letter_code
_entity_poly.pdbx_strand_id
1 'polypeptide(L)'
;MWKTSRIDVADFSLVAEPDRLGGFMGKHQGTHHFCNSCGISTHTHVRRPDAGEDYVTVQVASLDDLPVDDLLAAPLTIVDGLHDQWSEVPSQTRHL
;
A
#
# COMPACT_ATOMS: atom_id res chain seq x y z
N MET A 1 -7.36 -2.51 -3.83
CA MET A 1 -6.82 -1.25 -3.27
C MET A 1 -5.57 -0.90 -4.06
N TRP A 2 -5.48 0.30 -4.63
CA TRP A 2 -4.38 0.70 -5.52
C TRP A 2 -3.20 1.21 -4.69
N LYS A 3 -2.14 0.42 -4.57
CA LYS A 3 -0.93 0.79 -3.83
C LYS A 3 0.28 0.71 -4.74
N THR A 4 1.34 1.39 -4.34
CA THR A 4 2.66 1.17 -4.93
C THR A 4 3.08 -0.29 -4.77
N SER A 5 4.07 -0.70 -5.56
CA SER A 5 4.89 -1.86 -5.23
C SER A 5 5.57 -1.68 -3.86
N ARG A 6 6.26 -2.74 -3.40
CA ARG A 6 7.06 -2.70 -2.17
C ARG A 6 8.14 -1.64 -2.30
N ILE A 7 8.16 -0.69 -1.37
CA ILE A 7 9.17 0.35 -1.22
C ILE A 7 10.07 -0.06 -0.05
N ASP A 8 11.38 0.06 -0.22
CA ASP A 8 12.33 -0.15 0.87
C ASP A 8 12.08 0.89 1.98
N VAL A 9 12.19 0.46 3.24
CA VAL A 9 12.01 1.37 4.37
C VAL A 9 13.02 2.53 4.36
N ALA A 10 14.20 2.36 3.76
CA ALA A 10 15.19 3.43 3.60
C ALA A 10 14.75 4.51 2.60
N ASP A 11 13.87 4.17 1.65
CA ASP A 11 13.35 5.10 0.64
C ASP A 11 12.02 5.75 1.07
N PHE A 12 11.55 5.44 2.28
CA PHE A 12 10.33 6.01 2.85
C PHE A 12 10.65 6.86 4.08
N SER A 13 10.06 8.06 4.15
CA SER A 13 10.16 8.93 5.32
C SER A 13 8.79 9.52 5.67
N LEU A 14 8.39 9.35 6.93
CA LEU A 14 7.21 10.02 7.45
C LEU A 14 7.56 11.47 7.78
N VAL A 15 6.95 12.41 7.07
CA VAL A 15 7.14 13.86 7.28
C VAL A 15 6.11 14.48 8.22
N ALA A 16 5.04 13.75 8.53
CA ALA A 16 4.02 14.19 9.48
C ALA A 16 4.37 13.76 10.90
N GLU A 17 3.89 14.52 11.89
CA GLU A 17 3.95 14.09 13.29
C GLU A 17 3.22 12.74 13.44
N PRO A 18 3.84 11.72 14.09
CA PRO A 18 3.27 10.38 14.17
C PRO A 18 1.88 10.31 14.82
N ASP A 19 1.56 11.23 15.73
CA ASP A 19 0.26 11.33 16.41
C ASP A 19 -0.90 11.75 15.49
N ARG A 20 -0.59 12.29 14.31
CA ARG A 20 -1.59 12.60 13.27
C ARG A 20 -2.09 11.36 12.54
N LEU A 21 -1.41 10.23 12.69
CA LEU A 21 -1.78 8.98 12.04
C LEU A 21 -2.40 8.00 13.01
N GLY A 22 -3.50 7.39 12.60
CA GLY A 22 -4.03 6.18 13.19
C GLY A 22 -3.30 4.97 12.61
N GLY A 23 -3.35 3.86 13.34
CA GLY A 23 -2.80 2.58 12.90
C GLY A 23 -3.77 1.46 13.20
N PHE A 24 -4.05 0.63 12.21
CA PHE A 24 -4.82 -0.60 12.39
C PHE A 24 -4.04 -1.79 11.84
N MET A 25 -3.83 -2.81 12.66
CA MET A 25 -3.24 -4.08 12.25
C MET A 25 -4.33 -5.13 12.22
N GLY A 26 -4.67 -5.60 11.02
CA GLY A 26 -5.64 -6.67 10.82
C GLY A 26 -5.03 -8.06 11.05
N LYS A 27 -5.74 -9.10 10.59
CA LYS A 27 -5.22 -10.47 10.56
C LYS A 27 -4.06 -10.65 9.57
N HIS A 28 -3.97 -9.77 8.57
CA HIS A 28 -2.89 -9.72 7.60
C HIS A 28 -1.78 -8.82 8.15
N GLN A 29 -0.55 -9.32 8.18
CA GLN A 29 0.57 -8.81 8.99
C GLN A 29 1.18 -7.49 8.46
N GLY A 30 0.44 -6.38 8.54
CA GLY A 30 0.92 -5.03 8.28
C GLY A 30 0.11 -3.97 9.00
N THR A 31 0.76 -2.91 9.48
CA THR A 31 0.07 -1.77 10.09
C THR A 31 -0.44 -0.85 8.99
N HIS A 32 -1.75 -0.74 8.86
CA HIS A 32 -2.40 0.20 7.96
C HIS A 32 -2.49 1.57 8.62
N HIS A 33 -1.79 2.56 8.05
CA HIS A 33 -1.80 3.93 8.53
C HIS A 33 -2.81 4.78 7.77
N PHE A 34 -3.48 5.67 8.50
CA PHE A 34 -4.47 6.59 7.97
C PHE A 34 -4.48 7.90 8.75
N CYS A 35 -4.94 8.99 8.12
CA CYS A 35 -5.07 10.28 8.81
C CYS A 35 -6.18 10.21 9.87
N ASN A 36 -5.87 10.60 11.11
CA ASN A 36 -6.85 10.64 12.21
C ASN A 36 -7.97 11.67 11.99
N SER A 37 -7.76 12.67 11.12
CA SER A 37 -8.75 13.73 10.87
C SER A 37 -9.72 13.40 9.73
N CYS A 38 -9.24 12.83 8.63
CA CYS A 38 -10.07 12.57 7.44
C CYS A 38 -10.23 11.09 7.09
N GLY A 39 -9.51 10.18 7.74
CA GLY A 39 -9.60 8.74 7.51
C GLY A 39 -8.93 8.23 6.22
N ILE A 40 -8.31 9.10 5.42
CA ILE A 40 -7.60 8.69 4.21
C ILE A 40 -6.42 7.78 4.58
N SER A 41 -6.36 6.60 3.95
CA SER A 41 -5.23 5.68 4.07
C SER A 41 -4.00 6.27 3.37
N THR A 42 -2.85 6.28 4.06
CA THR A 42 -1.61 6.85 3.53
C THR A 42 -0.64 5.76 3.11
N HIS A 43 -0.24 4.90 4.03
CA HIS A 43 0.68 3.80 3.76
C HIS A 43 0.40 2.59 4.63
N THR A 44 0.94 1.44 4.24
CA THR A 44 0.99 0.24 5.07
C THR A 44 2.44 -0.11 5.31
N HIS A 45 2.83 -0.28 6.58
CA HIS A 45 4.14 -0.77 6.96
C HIS A 45 4.02 -2.25 7.32
N VAL A 46 4.67 -3.10 6.53
CA VAL A 46 4.78 -4.54 6.78
C VAL A 46 6.11 -4.80 7.44
N ARG A 47 6.09 -5.30 8.68
CA ARG A 47 7.28 -5.74 9.41
C ARG A 47 7.05 -7.15 9.93
N ARG A 48 7.70 -8.12 9.29
CA ARG A 48 7.65 -9.54 9.60
C ARG A 48 9.06 -10.12 9.66
N PRO A 49 9.75 -9.98 10.81
CA PRO A 49 11.10 -10.48 10.97
C PRO A 49 11.21 -12.00 10.78
N ASP A 50 10.15 -12.75 11.10
CA ASP A 50 10.02 -14.20 10.91
C ASP A 50 10.07 -14.63 9.44
N ALA A 51 9.64 -13.75 8.54
CA ALA A 51 9.62 -13.98 7.10
C ALA A 51 10.67 -13.16 6.33
N GLY A 52 11.50 -12.39 7.04
CA GLY A 52 12.48 -11.49 6.42
C GLY A 52 11.85 -10.35 5.61
N GLU A 53 10.60 -9.96 5.91
CA GLU A 53 9.93 -8.86 5.21
C GLU A 53 9.95 -7.59 6.07
N ASP A 54 10.50 -6.50 5.53
CA ASP A 54 10.32 -5.14 6.05
C ASP A 54 10.18 -4.20 4.85
N TYR A 55 8.98 -3.67 4.62
CA TYR A 55 8.71 -2.79 3.48
C TYR A 55 7.49 -1.91 3.72
N VAL A 56 7.41 -0.82 2.95
CA VAL A 56 6.28 0.09 2.93
C VAL A 56 5.54 -0.02 1.59
N THR A 57 4.23 0.17 1.62
CA THR A 57 3.42 0.42 0.41
C THR A 57 2.62 1.70 0.62
N VAL A 58 2.57 2.57 -0.39
CA VAL A 58 1.87 3.86 -0.32
C VAL A 58 0.57 3.77 -1.11
N GLN A 59 -0.49 4.37 -0.57
CA GLN A 59 -1.77 4.50 -1.24
C GLN A 59 -1.64 5.55 -2.35
N VAL A 60 -1.73 5.13 -3.61
CA VAL A 60 -1.44 6.02 -4.76
C VAL A 60 -2.36 7.25 -4.79
N ALA A 61 -3.61 7.07 -4.37
CA ALA A 61 -4.59 8.15 -4.27
C ALA A 61 -4.30 9.19 -3.17
N SER A 62 -3.27 8.97 -2.33
CA SER A 62 -2.82 9.93 -1.32
C SER A 62 -1.62 10.78 -1.77
N LEU A 63 -1.17 10.61 -3.02
CA LEU A 63 -0.11 11.41 -3.62
C LEU A 63 -0.70 12.67 -4.25
N ASP A 64 -0.32 13.84 -3.75
CA ASP A 64 -0.84 15.12 -4.21
C ASP A 64 -0.21 15.58 -5.55
N ASP A 65 0.99 15.09 -5.85
CA ASP A 65 1.86 15.52 -6.95
C ASP A 65 2.10 14.43 -8.01
N LEU A 66 1.20 13.44 -8.10
CA LEU A 66 1.24 12.41 -9.15
C LEU A 66 0.40 12.84 -10.38
N PRO A 67 1.02 13.15 -11.54
CA PRO A 67 0.29 13.43 -12.76
C PRO A 67 -0.57 12.25 -13.19
N VAL A 68 -1.78 12.53 -13.70
CA VAL A 68 -2.71 11.49 -14.17
C VAL A 68 -2.10 10.67 -15.30
N ASP A 69 -1.38 11.31 -16.22
CA ASP A 69 -0.74 10.61 -17.35
C ASP A 69 0.33 9.61 -16.87
N ASP A 70 1.10 9.97 -15.83
CA ASP A 70 2.09 9.08 -15.23
C ASP A 70 1.41 7.89 -14.54
N LEU A 71 0.29 8.14 -13.85
CA LEU A 71 -0.50 7.08 -13.23
C LEU A 71 -1.07 6.12 -14.28
N LEU A 72 -1.58 6.63 -15.40
CA LEU A 72 -2.13 5.81 -16.49
C LEU A 72 -1.05 5.01 -17.23
N ALA A 73 0.18 5.54 -17.30
CA ALA A 73 1.31 4.86 -17.92
C ALA A 73 2.04 3.89 -16.97
N ALA A 74 1.77 3.96 -15.66
CA ALA A 74 2.47 3.15 -14.67
C ALA A 74 2.19 1.64 -14.86
N PRO A 75 3.19 0.77 -14.62
CA PRO A 75 2.99 -0.66 -14.62
C PRO A 75 1.94 -1.09 -13.58
N LEU A 76 0.94 -1.86 -14.03
CA LEU A 76 -0.12 -2.38 -13.16
C LEU A 76 0.09 -3.87 -12.86
N THR A 77 0.19 -4.22 -11.59
CA THR A 77 0.18 -5.61 -11.12
C THR A 77 -1.18 -5.92 -10.49
N ILE A 78 -1.87 -6.93 -11.02
CA ILE A 78 -3.15 -7.41 -10.49
C ILE A 78 -2.90 -8.77 -9.82
N VAL A 79 -3.35 -8.91 -8.57
CA VAL A 79 -3.16 -10.12 -7.76
C VAL A 79 -4.50 -10.72 -7.34
N ASP A 80 -4.57 -12.05 -7.24
CA ASP A 80 -5.77 -12.78 -6.85
C ASP A 80 -5.94 -12.90 -5.33
N GLY A 81 -6.42 -11.80 -4.73
CA GLY A 81 -6.77 -11.78 -3.31
C GLY A 81 -8.06 -12.55 -2.96
N LEU A 82 -8.88 -12.95 -3.94
CA LEU A 82 -10.12 -13.69 -3.68
C LEU A 82 -9.83 -15.15 -3.26
N HIS A 83 -8.81 -15.75 -3.86
CA HIS A 83 -8.38 -17.12 -3.57
C HIS A 83 -7.08 -17.19 -2.73
N ASP A 84 -6.67 -16.09 -2.10
CA ASP A 84 -5.41 -15.97 -1.36
C ASP A 84 -4.15 -16.26 -2.19
N GLN A 85 -4.21 -16.09 -3.52
CA GLN A 85 -3.10 -16.33 -4.45
C GLN A 85 -2.39 -15.01 -4.79
N TRP A 86 -1.66 -14.47 -3.82
CA TRP A 86 -1.01 -13.14 -3.91
C TRP A 86 0.12 -13.03 -4.95
N SER A 87 0.56 -14.15 -5.52
CA SER A 87 1.57 -14.24 -6.59
C SER A 87 0.97 -14.51 -7.98
N GLU A 88 -0.34 -14.72 -8.07
CA GLU A 88 -1.01 -15.11 -9.31
C GLU A 88 -1.89 -13.98 -9.84
N VAL A 89 -1.98 -13.89 -11.16
CA VAL A 89 -2.94 -13.00 -11.83
C VAL A 89 -4.30 -13.70 -11.87
N PRO A 90 -5.40 -13.06 -11.45
CA PRO A 90 -6.71 -13.68 -11.49
C PRO A 90 -7.14 -13.96 -12.93
N SER A 91 -7.89 -15.05 -13.14
CA SER A 91 -8.37 -15.46 -14.47
C SER A 91 -9.35 -14.48 -15.11
N GLN A 92 -9.87 -13.52 -14.33
CA GLN A 92 -10.76 -12.47 -14.79
C GLN A 92 -10.29 -11.09 -14.30
N THR A 93 -9.90 -10.23 -15.24
CA THR A 93 -9.41 -8.87 -14.94
C THR A 93 -10.15 -7.75 -15.66
N ARG A 94 -11.08 -8.07 -16.59
CA ARG A 94 -11.70 -7.08 -17.50
C ARG A 94 -12.54 -5.97 -16.83
N HIS A 95 -12.87 -6.14 -15.55
CA HIS A 95 -13.78 -5.27 -14.77
C HIS A 95 -13.08 -4.65 -13.56
N LEU A 96 -11.74 -4.70 -13.53
CA LEU A 96 -10.90 -4.12 -12.48
C LEU A 96 -10.38 -2.74 -12.86
#